data_AF-I0W910-F1
#
_entry.id   AF-I0W910-F1
#
_cell.length_a   1.000
_cell.length_b   1.000
_cell.length_c   1.000
_cell.angle_alpha   90.00
_cell.angle_beta   90.00
_cell.angle_gamma   90.00
#
_symmetry.space_group_name_H-M   'P 1'
#
loop_
_entity.id
_entity.type
_entity.pdbx_description
1 polymer ?
#
loop_
_entity_poly.entity_id
_entity_poly.type
_entity_poly.pdbx_seq_one_letter_code
_entity_poly.pdbx_strand_id
1 'polypeptide(L)' 'DFTMPSNDGSTVACLDDITEPVPPTVYDNCGKEIIPTGPIVGSDPACEGTKTYTWNYADRSGFNHDWVYTYTIDYQDFT' A
#
# COMPACT_ATOMS: atom_id res chain seq x y z
N ASP A 1 7.63 -15.36 -12.99
CA ASP A 1 6.79 -14.74 -11.97
C ASP A 1 7.58 -14.53 -10.69
N PHE A 2 7.28 -13.49 -9.95
CA PHE A 2 7.94 -13.11 -8.69
C PHE A 2 6.96 -13.22 -7.53
N THR A 3 7.48 -13.31 -6.30
CA THR A 3 6.64 -13.45 -5.11
C THR A 3 6.48 -12.10 -4.42
N MET A 4 5.23 -11.69 -4.24
CA MET A 4 4.89 -10.50 -3.48
C MET A 4 4.76 -10.83 -1.98
N PRO A 5 5.17 -9.91 -1.08
CA PRO A 5 4.76 -9.98 0.31
C PRO A 5 3.24 -9.80 0.42
N SER A 6 2.69 -10.16 1.59
CA SER A 6 1.30 -9.83 1.89
C SER A 6 1.07 -8.32 1.90
N ASN A 7 -0.16 -7.92 1.58
CA ASN A 7 -0.63 -6.56 1.80
C ASN A 7 -0.53 -6.18 3.28
N ASP A 8 -0.39 -4.88 3.54
CA ASP A 8 -0.15 -4.36 4.88
C ASP A 8 -1.14 -3.24 5.22
N GLY A 9 -1.12 -2.78 6.47
CA GLY A 9 -1.99 -1.71 6.91
C GLY A 9 -1.74 -1.22 8.32
N SER A 10 -2.41 -0.15 8.69
CA SER A 10 -2.34 0.46 10.02
C SER A 10 -3.65 1.13 10.39
N THR A 11 -3.88 1.32 11.68
CA THR A 11 -5.01 2.11 12.20
C THR A 11 -4.51 3.45 12.70
N VAL A 12 -5.20 4.53 12.32
CA VAL A 12 -4.93 5.90 12.75
C VAL A 12 -6.19 6.55 13.28
N ALA A 13 -6.06 7.56 14.14
CA ALA A 13 -7.21 8.26 14.71
C ALA A 13 -7.82 9.26 13.74
N CYS A 14 -7.03 9.84 12.83
CA CYS A 14 -7.50 10.83 11.87
C CYS A 14 -6.74 10.76 10.52
N LEU A 15 -7.31 11.42 9.51
CA LEU A 15 -6.71 11.55 8.17
C LEU A 15 -5.36 12.29 8.20
N ASP A 16 -5.20 13.25 9.11
CA ASP A 16 -3.99 14.06 9.21
C ASP A 16 -2.78 13.26 9.74
N ASP A 17 -3.01 12.13 10.40
CA ASP A 17 -1.96 11.21 10.86
C ASP A 17 -1.45 10.29 9.71
N ILE A 18 -2.10 10.30 8.56
CA ILE A 18 -1.71 9.46 7.42
C ILE A 18 -0.50 10.07 6.73
N THR A 19 0.55 9.25 6.61
CA THR A 19 1.68 9.53 5.72
C THR A 19 1.72 8.49 4.60
N GLU A 20 2.28 8.87 3.45
CA GLU A 20 2.46 7.94 2.32
C GLU A 20 3.32 6.74 2.76
N PRO A 21 2.80 5.50 2.70
CA PRO A 21 3.55 4.32 3.11
C PRO A 21 4.78 4.09 2.22
N VAL A 22 5.80 3.46 2.78
CA VAL A 22 6.95 2.97 2.00
C VAL A 22 6.64 1.57 1.49
N PRO A 23 6.61 1.34 0.17
CA PRO A 23 6.36 0.01 -0.37
C PRO A 23 7.58 -0.91 -0.16
N PRO A 24 7.36 -2.24 -0.06
CA PRO A 24 8.43 -3.19 0.18
C PRO A 24 9.38 -3.34 -1.02
N THR A 25 10.65 -3.63 -0.76
CA THR A 25 11.57 -4.01 -1.85
C THR A 25 11.24 -5.42 -2.34
N VAL A 26 10.97 -5.56 -3.64
CA VAL A 26 10.67 -6.84 -4.30
C VAL A 26 11.69 -7.12 -5.39
N TYR A 27 12.14 -8.37 -5.47
CA TYR A 27 13.06 -8.84 -6.50
C TYR A 27 12.37 -9.87 -7.40
N ASP A 28 12.74 -9.85 -8.68
CA ASP A 28 12.36 -10.93 -9.60
C ASP A 28 13.16 -12.23 -9.33
N ASN A 29 12.77 -13.32 -9.99
CA ASN A 29 13.47 -14.61 -9.84
C ASN A 29 14.92 -14.59 -10.36
N CYS A 30 15.33 -13.56 -11.10
CA CYS A 30 16.70 -13.37 -11.56
C CYS A 30 17.53 -12.55 -10.53
N GLY A 31 16.94 -12.17 -9.39
CA GLY A 31 17.58 -11.38 -8.35
C GLY A 31 17.66 -9.89 -8.68
N LYS A 32 16.85 -9.40 -9.63
CA LYS A 32 16.80 -7.99 -9.99
C LYS A 32 15.67 -7.28 -9.26
N GLU A 33 15.97 -6.12 -8.70
CA GLU A 33 14.98 -5.27 -8.03
C GLU A 33 13.92 -4.78 -9.03
N ILE A 34 12.65 -4.92 -8.63
CA ILE A 34 11.50 -4.40 -9.34
C ILE A 34 11.16 -3.05 -8.72
N ILE A 35 11.24 -1.99 -9.54
CA ILE A 35 10.84 -0.65 -9.12
C ILE A 35 9.33 -0.54 -9.32
N PRO A 36 8.53 -0.38 -8.25
CA PRO A 36 7.09 -0.24 -8.38
C PRO A 36 6.72 1.11 -9.00
N THR A 37 5.52 1.16 -9.57
CA THR A 37 4.86 2.40 -9.99
C THR A 37 3.66 2.71 -9.10
N GLY A 38 3.30 3.98 -8.98
CA GLY A 38 2.25 4.45 -8.07
C GLY A 38 2.79 5.35 -6.94
N PRO A 39 2.09 5.45 -5.80
CA PRO A 39 0.82 4.79 -5.51
C PRO A 39 -0.36 5.40 -6.28
N ILE A 40 -1.34 4.56 -6.62
CA ILE A 40 -2.70 5.04 -6.85
C ILE A 40 -3.34 5.20 -5.47
N VAL A 41 -3.65 6.44 -5.09
CA VAL A 41 -4.21 6.79 -3.79
C VAL A 41 -5.74 6.75 -3.85
N GLY A 42 -6.36 6.03 -2.92
CA GLY A 42 -7.81 5.97 -2.75
C GLY A 42 -8.39 7.29 -2.21
N SER A 43 -9.69 7.50 -2.41
CA SER A 43 -10.39 8.67 -1.88
C SER A 43 -10.42 8.68 -0.36
N ASP A 44 -10.42 9.88 0.23
CA ASP A 44 -10.56 10.04 1.67
C ASP A 44 -11.97 9.63 2.14
N PRO A 45 -12.09 8.84 3.23
CA PRO A 45 -13.38 8.64 3.88
C PRO A 45 -13.88 9.93 4.54
N ALA A 46 -15.20 10.04 4.70
CA ALA A 46 -15.81 11.25 5.27
C ALA A 46 -15.54 11.44 6.77
N CYS A 47 -15.48 10.35 7.54
CA CYS A 47 -15.18 10.37 8.98
C CYS A 47 -14.29 9.18 9.34
N GLU A 48 -14.90 8.00 9.43
CA GLU A 48 -14.22 6.72 9.61
C GLU A 48 -14.28 5.93 8.31
N GLY A 49 -13.32 5.04 8.12
CA GLY A 49 -13.25 4.20 6.93
C GLY A 49 -11.83 3.88 6.55
N THR A 50 -11.64 3.49 5.30
CA THR A 50 -10.33 3.09 4.80
C THR A 50 -9.78 4.04 3.76
N LYS A 51 -8.47 4.26 3.80
CA LYS A 51 -7.70 4.91 2.75
C LYS A 51 -6.65 3.94 2.25
N THR A 52 -6.61 3.71 0.94
CA THR A 52 -5.71 2.72 0.33
C THR A 52 -4.62 3.38 -0.51
N TYR A 53 -3.46 2.74 -0.56
CA TYR A 53 -2.34 3.08 -1.43
C TYR A 53 -1.96 1.83 -2.20
N THR A 54 -2.08 1.86 -3.52
CA THR A 54 -1.80 0.70 -4.37
C THR A 54 -0.58 0.95 -5.24
N TRP A 55 0.43 0.11 -5.08
CA TRP A 55 1.61 0.08 -5.94
C TRP A 55 1.57 -1.09 -6.90
N ASN A 56 1.98 -0.84 -8.12
CA ASN A 56 2.06 -1.83 -9.16
C ASN A 56 3.50 -2.28 -9.40
N TYR A 57 3.76 -3.58 -9.26
CA TYR A 57 5.05 -4.20 -9.55
C TYR A 57 4.95 -4.89 -10.90
N ALA A 58 5.78 -4.49 -11.84
CA ALA A 58 5.84 -5.08 -13.17
C ALA A 58 7.26 -5.58 -13.45
N ASP A 59 7.42 -6.88 -13.69
CA ASP A 59 8.70 -7.41 -14.16
C ASP A 59 8.84 -7.26 -15.68
N ARG A 60 10.06 -7.48 -16.18
CA ARG A 60 10.35 -7.41 -17.62
C ARG A 60 9.83 -8.63 -18.40
N SER A 61 9.45 -9.68 -17.70
CA SER A 61 8.91 -10.91 -18.27
C SER A 61 7.40 -10.82 -18.52
N GLY A 62 6.77 -9.71 -18.11
CA GLY A 62 5.35 -9.41 -18.30
C GLY A 62 4.45 -9.81 -17.13
N PHE A 63 5.02 -10.23 -15.99
CA PHE A 63 4.25 -10.47 -14.78
C PHE A 63 3.99 -9.16 -14.04
N ASN A 64 2.81 -9.06 -13.46
CA ASN A 64 2.33 -7.85 -12.84
C ASN A 64 1.50 -8.17 -11.60
N HIS A 65 1.85 -7.56 -10.47
CA HIS A 65 1.18 -7.77 -9.19
C HIS A 65 1.05 -6.45 -8.44
N ASP A 66 -0.05 -6.29 -7.71
CA ASP A 66 -0.27 -5.13 -6.88
C ASP A 66 0.10 -5.41 -5.42
N TRP A 67 0.64 -4.40 -4.75
CA TRP A 67 0.74 -4.34 -3.30
C TRP A 67 -0.12 -3.21 -2.78
N VAL A 68 -0.99 -3.51 -1.82
CA VAL A 68 -1.94 -2.56 -1.24
C VAL A 68 -1.57 -2.33 0.21
N TYR A 69 -1.44 -1.05 0.57
CA TYR A 69 -1.41 -0.61 1.96
C TYR A 69 -2.75 0.02 2.33
N THR A 70 -3.33 -0.40 3.45
CA THR A 70 -4.63 0.11 3.92
C THR A 70 -4.50 0.81 5.26
N TYR A 71 -4.80 2.10 5.32
CA TYR A 71 -5.08 2.78 6.56
C TYR A 71 -6.55 2.62 6.93
N THR A 72 -6.82 2.22 8.17
CA THR A 72 -8.14 2.28 8.79
C THR A 72 -8.18 3.50 9.70
N ILE A 73 -9.08 4.44 9.42
CA ILE A 73 -9.32 5.60 10.26
C ILE A 73 -10.44 5.25 11.23
N ASP A 74 -10.11 5.21 12.52
CA ASP A 74 -10.97 4.81 13.62
C ASP A 74 -10.79 5.81 14.77
N TYR A 75 -11.81 6.65 14.99
CA TYR A 75 -11.75 7.74 15.96
C TYR A 75 -11.79 7.15 17.38
N GLN A 76 -10.72 7.34 18.14
CA GLN A 76 -10.69 6.95 19.54
C GLN A 76 -11.38 8.02 20.39
N ASP A 77 -12.57 7.70 20.91
CA ASP A 77 -13.30 8.57 21.85
C ASP A 77 -12.72 8.43 23.27
N PHE A 78 -11.92 9.42 23.69
CA PHE A 78 -11.36 9.48 25.04
C PHE A 78 -12.33 10.27 25.94
N THR A 79 -13.37 9.59 26.42
CA THR A 79 -14.29 10.12 27.44
C THR A 79 -13.76 10.00 28.86
#